data_AF-A0AAU4VUU5-F1
#
_entry.id   AF-A0AAU4VUU5-F1
#
_cell.length_a   1.000
_cell.length_b   1.000
_cell.length_c   1.000
_cell.angle_alpha   90.00
_cell.angle_beta   90.00
_cell.angle_gamma   90.00
#
_symmetry.space_group_name_H-M   'P 1'
#
loop_
_entity.id
_entity.type
_entity.pdbx_description
1 polymer ?
#
loop_
_entity_poly.entity_id
_entity_poly.type
_entity_poly.pdbx_seq_one_letter_code
_entity_poly.pdbx_strand_id
1 'polypeptide(L)'
;MSRTVKRSTRLATVAGMVAAVGAGMLVTAPASQAAPVAAFRLSNFSATIANICVHTDVATKCSGNIAAGKSEVYKVEYKGAGNWYCTATAKGLTGTASTPYFSRANVKECAEVGNIFGASIMLK
;
A
#
# COMPACT_ATOMS: atom_id res chain seq x y z
N MET A 1 -43.02 46.23 3.16
CA MET A 1 -42.88 45.05 2.28
C MET A 1 -41.92 44.07 2.94
N SER A 2 -42.42 43.07 3.67
CA SER A 2 -41.58 42.04 4.32
C SER A 2 -41.86 40.70 3.67
N ARG A 3 -40.81 40.07 3.12
CA ARG A 3 -40.91 38.79 2.41
C ARG A 3 -41.01 37.64 3.42
N THR A 4 -42.02 36.80 3.24
CA THR A 4 -42.16 35.47 3.84
C THR A 4 -41.78 34.41 2.79
N VAL A 5 -40.84 33.49 3.07
CA VAL A 5 -40.78 32.04 2.71
C VAL A 5 -39.58 31.48 3.51
N LYS A 6 -39.59 30.57 4.49
CA LYS A 6 -40.32 29.33 4.87
C LYS A 6 -39.54 28.05 4.49
N ARG A 7 -39.34 27.17 5.50
CA ARG A 7 -38.89 25.74 5.51
C ARG A 7 -37.37 25.48 5.37
N SER A 8 -36.72 24.61 6.17
CA SER A 8 -37.21 23.42 6.88
C SER A 8 -36.60 23.22 8.27
N THR A 9 -37.42 22.62 9.12
CA THR A 9 -37.32 22.40 10.55
C THR A 9 -36.81 20.98 10.84
N ARG A 10 -35.84 20.88 11.77
CA ARG A 10 -35.57 19.80 12.78
C ARG A 10 -35.34 18.35 12.34
N LEU A 11 -34.29 17.75 12.93
CA LEU A 11 -34.26 16.53 13.78
C LEU A 11 -32.76 16.22 14.02
N ALA A 12 -32.11 16.62 15.11
CA ALA A 12 -32.29 16.20 16.50
C ALA A 12 -32.40 14.68 16.66
N THR A 13 -31.25 14.02 16.83
CA THR A 13 -31.15 12.90 17.79
C THR A 13 -29.73 12.78 18.33
N VAL A 14 -29.51 13.45 19.46
CA VAL A 14 -28.67 12.92 20.53
C VAL A 14 -29.40 11.67 21.03
N ALA A 15 -28.80 10.50 20.84
CA ALA A 15 -29.08 9.29 21.58
C ALA A 15 -27.70 8.65 21.78
N GLY A 16 -27.13 8.57 22.97
CA GLY A 16 -27.72 8.44 24.28
C GLY A 16 -26.87 7.39 24.94
N MET A 17 -26.01 7.83 25.88
CA MET A 17 -25.32 6.92 26.79
C MET A 17 -26.35 6.00 27.42
N VAL A 18 -26.28 4.71 27.11
CA VAL A 18 -26.87 3.68 27.96
C VAL A 18 -25.70 2.99 28.64
N ALA A 19 -25.47 3.41 29.88
CA ALA A 19 -24.79 2.60 30.87
C ALA A 19 -25.62 1.33 31.08
N ALA A 20 -25.18 0.21 30.50
CA ALA A 20 -25.59 -1.10 30.94
C ALA A 20 -24.52 -1.61 31.91
N VAL A 21 -24.78 -1.43 33.20
CA VAL A 21 -24.08 -2.15 34.26
C VAL A 21 -24.48 -3.62 34.13
N GLY A 22 -23.58 -4.42 33.57
CA GLY A 22 -23.61 -5.87 33.65
C GLY A 22 -22.21 -6.30 34.05
N ALA A 23 -22.06 -6.81 35.28
CA ALA A 23 -20.87 -7.50 35.72
C ALA A 23 -20.72 -8.80 34.91
N GLY A 24 -20.10 -8.68 33.75
CA GLY A 24 -19.64 -9.77 32.91
C GLY A 24 -18.31 -9.29 32.36
N MET A 25 -17.25 -10.02 32.64
CA MET A 25 -15.88 -9.70 32.24
C MET A 25 -15.88 -9.06 30.86
N LEU A 26 -15.51 -7.77 30.78
CA LEU A 26 -15.10 -7.17 29.53
C LEU A 26 -13.82 -7.90 29.14
N VAL A 27 -14.00 -9.04 28.46
CA VAL A 27 -12.98 -9.60 27.61
C VAL A 27 -12.79 -8.51 26.55
N THR A 28 -11.86 -7.61 26.84
CA THR A 28 -11.27 -6.74 25.85
C THR A 28 -10.55 -7.66 24.89
N ALA A 29 -11.30 -8.25 23.95
CA ALA A 29 -10.70 -8.88 22.79
C ALA A 29 -9.74 -7.83 22.23
N PRO A 30 -8.43 -8.11 22.17
CA PRO A 30 -7.50 -7.14 21.63
C PRO A 30 -8.02 -6.81 20.25
N ALA A 31 -8.34 -5.54 20.01
CA ALA A 31 -8.74 -5.10 18.69
C ALA A 31 -7.65 -5.57 17.74
N SER A 32 -7.98 -6.54 16.88
CA SER A 32 -7.09 -7.02 15.85
C SER A 32 -6.85 -5.83 14.93
N GLN A 33 -5.77 -5.10 15.20
CA GLN A 33 -5.48 -3.84 14.56
C GLN A 33 -5.03 -4.16 13.14
N ALA A 34 -5.88 -3.86 12.15
CA ALA A 34 -5.58 -4.12 10.75
C ALA A 34 -4.23 -3.49 10.39
N ALA A 35 -3.38 -4.25 9.69
CA ALA A 35 -2.05 -3.79 9.32
C ALA A 35 -2.16 -2.49 8.50
N PRO A 36 -1.35 -1.46 8.77
CA PRO A 36 -1.37 -0.24 7.99
C PRO A 36 -1.03 -0.52 6.53
N VAL A 37 -1.63 0.28 5.63
CA VAL A 37 -1.50 0.13 4.17
C VAL A 37 -0.86 1.38 3.59
N ALA A 38 0.14 1.21 2.72
CA ALA A 38 0.80 2.30 2.00
C ALA A 38 0.65 2.12 0.48
N ALA A 39 0.47 3.22 -0.23
CA ALA A 39 0.57 3.26 -1.68
C ALA A 39 2.06 3.18 -2.08
N PHE A 40 2.48 2.18 -2.85
CA PHE A 40 3.85 2.00 -3.31
C PHE A 40 3.89 1.78 -4.81
N ARG A 41 4.82 2.42 -5.50
CA ARG A 41 4.89 2.38 -6.96
C ARG A 41 5.87 1.32 -7.43
N LEU A 42 5.46 0.52 -8.41
CA LEU A 42 6.32 -0.41 -9.11
C LEU A 42 6.37 0.00 -10.58
N SER A 43 7.57 0.16 -11.12
CA SER A 43 7.79 0.76 -12.44
C SER A 43 8.77 -0.08 -13.24
N ASN A 44 8.40 -0.44 -14.46
CA ASN A 44 9.29 -1.08 -15.40
C ASN A 44 9.73 -0.07 -16.45
N PHE A 45 10.95 0.42 -16.33
CA PHE A 45 11.65 1.25 -17.32
C PHE A 45 12.75 0.46 -18.04
N SER A 46 12.79 -0.87 -17.89
CA SER A 46 13.68 -1.72 -18.67
C SER A 46 13.14 -1.93 -20.09
N ALA A 47 13.99 -2.41 -20.99
CA ALA A 47 13.61 -2.78 -22.36
C ALA A 47 12.80 -4.10 -22.44
N THR A 48 12.64 -4.83 -21.33
CA THR A 48 11.98 -6.14 -21.30
C THR A 48 10.68 -6.11 -20.48
N ILE A 49 9.82 -7.12 -20.66
CA ILE A 49 8.70 -7.36 -19.74
C ILE A 49 9.29 -7.85 -18.43
N ALA A 50 8.79 -7.36 -17.29
CA ALA A 50 9.30 -7.80 -16.01
C ALA A 50 8.25 -7.83 -14.91
N ASN A 51 8.52 -8.64 -13.89
CA ASN A 51 7.72 -8.75 -12.68
C ASN A 51 8.51 -8.17 -11.50
N ILE A 52 8.00 -7.08 -10.96
CA ILE A 52 8.61 -6.35 -9.87
C ILE A 52 7.78 -6.63 -8.62
N CYS A 53 8.44 -6.99 -7.53
CA CYS A 53 7.79 -7.20 -6.24
C CYS A 53 8.41 -6.30 -5.19
N VAL A 54 7.57 -5.73 -4.32
CA VAL A 54 8.00 -5.13 -3.06
C VAL A 54 7.63 -6.07 -1.92
N HIS A 55 8.59 -6.28 -1.04
CA HIS A 55 8.49 -7.16 0.11
C HIS A 55 8.53 -6.31 1.37
N THR A 56 7.60 -6.57 2.27
CA THR A 56 7.53 -5.98 3.61
C THR A 56 7.62 -7.08 4.65
N ASP A 57 7.59 -6.68 5.91
CA ASP A 57 7.52 -7.57 7.06
C ASP A 57 6.16 -8.30 7.20
N VAL A 58 5.14 -7.89 6.43
CA VAL A 58 3.79 -8.48 6.49
C VAL A 58 3.40 -9.14 5.17
N ALA A 59 3.73 -8.52 4.05
CA ALA A 59 3.21 -8.92 2.75
C ALA A 59 4.24 -8.73 1.63
N THR A 60 4.07 -9.53 0.58
CA THR A 60 4.73 -9.30 -0.70
C THR A 60 3.70 -8.85 -1.71
N LYS A 61 3.99 -7.75 -2.42
CA LYS A 61 3.13 -7.27 -3.50
C LYS A 61 3.90 -7.21 -4.80
N CYS A 62 3.46 -8.01 -5.76
CA CYS A 62 4.03 -8.07 -7.11
C CYS A 62 3.16 -7.34 -8.12
N SER A 63 3.81 -6.74 -9.10
CA SER A 63 3.16 -6.08 -10.22
C SER A 63 2.59 -7.07 -11.24
N GLY A 64 3.07 -8.32 -11.24
CA GLY A 64 2.89 -9.21 -12.37
C GLY A 64 3.71 -8.73 -13.57
N ASN A 65 3.48 -9.34 -14.74
CA ASN A 65 4.21 -9.02 -15.95
C ASN A 65 3.84 -7.63 -16.48
N ILE A 66 4.67 -6.64 -16.19
CA ILE A 66 4.53 -5.27 -16.68
C ILE A 66 5.38 -5.07 -17.94
N ALA A 67 4.80 -4.48 -18.98
CA ALA A 67 5.53 -4.11 -20.20
C ALA A 67 6.50 -2.93 -19.97
N ALA A 68 7.48 -2.78 -20.86
CA ALA A 68 8.43 -1.66 -20.81
C ALA A 68 7.73 -0.29 -20.80
N GLY A 69 8.26 0.64 -20.00
CA GLY A 69 7.77 2.02 -19.88
C GLY A 69 6.47 2.18 -19.07
N LYS A 70 6.09 1.18 -18.27
CA LYS A 70 4.84 1.20 -17.49
C LYS A 70 5.10 1.29 -15.99
N SER A 71 4.16 1.89 -15.28
CA SER A 71 4.23 2.05 -13.84
C SER A 71 2.84 2.01 -13.21
N GLU A 72 2.74 1.34 -12.07
CA GLU A 72 1.49 1.21 -11.32
C GLU A 72 1.73 1.41 -9.83
N VAL A 73 0.68 1.85 -9.12
CA VAL A 73 0.72 2.07 -7.67
C VAL A 73 -0.15 1.02 -6.99
N TYR A 74 0.45 0.29 -6.05
CA TYR A 74 -0.20 -0.78 -5.32
C TYR A 74 -0.37 -0.41 -3.85
N LYS A 75 -1.43 -0.94 -3.25
CA LYS A 75 -1.63 -0.91 -1.80
C LYS A 75 -0.85 -2.07 -1.17
N VAL A 76 0.08 -1.74 -0.27
CA VAL A 76 0.99 -2.69 0.36
C VAL A 76 0.82 -2.61 1.88
N GLU A 77 0.52 -3.75 2.49
CA GLU A 77 0.42 -3.91 3.94
C GLU A 77 1.81 -4.00 4.57
N TYR A 78 1.97 -3.41 5.75
CA TYR A 78 3.23 -3.39 6.50
C TYR A 78 2.96 -3.23 7.99
N LYS A 79 3.93 -3.56 8.86
CA LYS A 79 3.89 -3.20 10.29
C LYS A 79 4.88 -2.09 10.60
N GLY A 80 6.03 -2.10 9.90
CA GLY A 80 7.13 -1.16 10.10
C GLY A 80 7.52 -0.42 8.82
N ALA A 81 8.05 0.80 8.98
CA ALA A 81 8.57 1.57 7.86
C ALA A 81 9.95 1.10 7.38
N GLY A 82 10.57 0.10 8.02
CA GLY A 82 11.89 -0.46 7.68
C GLY A 82 11.80 -1.92 7.20
N ASN A 83 12.91 -2.46 6.72
CA ASN A 83 13.03 -3.83 6.17
C ASN A 83 12.23 -4.07 4.88
N TRP A 84 11.99 -3.01 4.12
CA TRP A 84 11.41 -3.15 2.79
C TRP A 84 12.53 -3.51 1.81
N TYR A 85 12.27 -4.38 0.86
CA TYR A 85 13.17 -4.61 -0.26
C TYR A 85 12.37 -4.92 -1.52
N CYS A 86 12.98 -4.75 -2.68
CA CYS A 86 12.34 -5.05 -3.93
C CYS A 86 13.12 -6.07 -4.74
N THR A 87 12.39 -6.88 -5.50
CA THR A 87 12.94 -7.85 -6.44
C THR A 87 12.35 -7.60 -7.82
N ALA A 88 13.14 -7.84 -8.86
CA ALA A 88 12.74 -7.72 -10.25
C ALA A 88 13.16 -8.97 -11.02
N THR A 89 12.23 -9.56 -11.78
CA THR A 89 12.51 -10.70 -12.65
C THR A 89 12.05 -10.37 -14.07
N ALA A 90 13.00 -10.18 -14.97
CA ALA A 90 12.74 -9.96 -16.38
C ALA A 90 12.30 -11.26 -17.07
N LYS A 91 11.20 -11.20 -17.81
CA LYS A 91 10.62 -12.36 -18.51
C LYS A 91 11.54 -12.79 -19.64
N GLY A 92 11.98 -14.05 -19.61
CA GLY A 92 12.86 -14.63 -20.62
C GLY A 92 14.35 -14.39 -20.38
N LEU A 93 14.71 -13.72 -19.28
CA LEU A 93 16.08 -13.61 -18.81
C LEU A 93 16.26 -14.43 -17.53
N THR A 94 17.43 -15.04 -17.37
CA THR A 94 17.77 -15.77 -16.15
C THR A 94 18.32 -14.81 -15.10
N GLY A 95 17.66 -14.73 -13.95
CA GLY A 95 18.15 -13.97 -12.79
C GLY A 95 17.07 -13.09 -12.16
N THR A 96 17.23 -12.82 -10.88
CA THR A 96 16.38 -11.90 -10.12
C THR A 96 17.28 -10.81 -9.55
N ALA A 97 17.02 -9.56 -9.93
CA ALA A 97 17.67 -8.41 -9.32
C ALA A 97 17.01 -8.12 -7.96
N SER A 98 17.79 -7.77 -6.95
CA SER A 98 17.27 -7.44 -5.62
C SER A 98 17.94 -6.19 -5.07
N THR A 99 17.19 -5.38 -4.33
CA THR A 99 17.72 -4.21 -3.62
C THR A 99 18.18 -4.59 -2.22
N PRO A 100 19.08 -3.81 -1.60
CA PRO A 100 19.23 -3.83 -0.15
C PRO A 100 17.91 -3.48 0.56
N TYR A 101 17.84 -3.77 1.86
CA TYR A 101 16.75 -3.29 2.68
C TYR A 101 16.74 -1.77 2.77
N PHE A 102 15.57 -1.17 2.73
CA PHE A 102 15.35 0.26 2.79
C PHE A 102 14.16 0.62 3.69
N SER A 103 14.04 1.92 3.96
CA SER A 103 12.88 2.46 4.64
C SER A 103 11.88 3.06 3.65
N ARG A 104 10.61 2.68 3.80
CA ARG A 104 9.46 3.27 3.10
C ARG A 104 9.27 4.76 3.41
N ALA A 105 9.89 5.28 4.47
CA ALA A 105 9.92 6.71 4.72
C ALA A 105 10.68 7.46 3.62
N ASN A 106 11.75 6.85 3.07
CA ASN A 106 12.67 7.47 2.11
C ASN A 106 12.44 7.03 0.67
N VAL A 107 11.93 5.81 0.47
CA VAL A 107 11.70 5.22 -0.85
C VAL A 107 10.19 5.03 -1.06
N LYS A 108 9.67 5.41 -2.22
CA LYS A 108 8.26 5.32 -2.61
C LYS A 108 8.03 4.48 -3.87
N GLU A 109 9.10 4.19 -4.62
CA GLU A 109 9.07 3.52 -5.91
C GLU A 109 10.21 2.51 -6.04
N CYS A 110 9.89 1.36 -6.63
CA CYS A 110 10.87 0.43 -7.15
C CYS A 110 10.80 0.40 -8.67
N ALA A 111 11.91 0.79 -9.29
CA ALA A 111 12.02 0.96 -10.72
C ALA A 111 13.02 -0.04 -11.30
N GLU A 112 12.52 -1.00 -12.09
CA GLU A 112 13.39 -1.82 -12.91
C GLU A 112 13.90 -1.00 -14.10
N VAL A 113 15.21 -0.99 -14.29
CA VAL A 113 15.90 -0.28 -15.37
C VAL A 113 16.87 -1.23 -16.03
N GLY A 114 17.22 -0.96 -17.27
CA GLY A 114 18.22 -1.75 -18.00
C GLY A 114 17.78 -2.07 -19.41
N ASN A 115 18.61 -2.84 -20.09
CA ASN A 115 18.41 -3.21 -21.48
C ASN A 115 18.14 -4.71 -21.61
N ILE A 116 18.04 -5.20 -22.84
CA ILE A 116 17.79 -6.62 -23.13
C ILE A 116 18.93 -7.56 -22.69
N PHE A 117 20.09 -7.02 -22.29
CA PHE A 117 21.26 -7.78 -21.87
C PHE A 117 21.48 -7.76 -20.35
N GLY A 118 20.74 -6.92 -19.63
CA GLY A 118 20.87 -6.80 -18.18
C GLY A 118 19.88 -5.82 -17.59
N ALA A 119 19.15 -6.28 -16.58
CA ALA A 119 18.22 -5.49 -15.78
C ALA A 119 18.75 -5.30 -14.36
N SER A 120 18.41 -4.18 -13.75
CA SER A 120 18.73 -3.83 -12.37
C SER A 120 17.54 -3.11 -11.75
N ILE A 121 17.46 -3.09 -10.44
CA ILE A 121 16.37 -2.44 -9.72
C ILE A 121 16.89 -1.23 -8.94
N MET A 122 16.27 -0.08 -9.17
CA MET A 122 16.59 1.19 -8.54
C MET A 122 15.51 1.59 -7.53
N LEU A 123 15.96 2.12 -6.40
CA LEU A 123 15.10 2.70 -5.36
C LEU A 123 14.89 4.19 -5.64
N LYS A 124 13.64 4.66 -5.62
CA LYS A 124 13.27 6.06 -5.82
C LYS A 124 12.25 6.54 -4.79
#